data_AF-X0T433-F1
#
_entry.id   AF-X0T433-F1
#
_cell.length_a   1.000
_cell.length_b   1.000
_cell.length_c   1.000
_cell.angle_alpha   90.00
_cell.angle_beta   90.00
_cell.angle_gamma   90.00
#
_symmetry.space_group_name_H-M   'P 1'
#
loop_
_entity.id
_entity.type
_entity.pdbx_description
1 polymer ?
#
loop_
_entity_poly.entity_id
_entity_poly.type
_entity_poly.pdbx_seq_one_letter_code
_entity_poly.pdbx_strand_id
1 'polypeptide(L)'
;FKITFDAGDTLAIDAVTAEDNVTFGKAVSTDVILSDGSDTAVVLWDSSEGELVFADAAELVIGAGQDLVITSDGTLVNMTMPATTSGVVLVPYAAATVAALHIDGATNDWDGADNVGMLHLSNNAALIHAGSSLLYVDSSAAPINSAAATCATFADTGTNVVTDPAYAVAIESTANHGLNIVTAAGTDIANLVLSGAAAQTGALIEVVGDTGAGWDGQSGMGCVYISHKSALAHALASALLIDIGTGTAIDAALGYALRIDDDSVVAAANNSYAAVIDSVANHGLQIITQSTTKAGLTMTGKANATVSNVVIDGSSGPFIGAEDVGMLHLTNATTELAHVDASLLRVESSMRPKASAMGYLARFEGEGTARAGAAAVAITAKDSTEVGLNITAGQFVVAGTSTMTGAVTCAAGVQSAAVARAATLAGDGTGVIGDGESWITATASDADAIITLPTPTPGNIVYIFTDATGCELRSSAPATVAINGGAAASAEAALGASTLNRAFCTSATTW
;
A
#
# COMPACT_ATOMS: atom_id res chain seq x y z
N PHE A 1 20.81 -79.81 -54.81
CA PHE A 1 21.12 -79.65 -56.24
C PHE A 1 21.76 -78.28 -56.39
N LYS A 2 22.92 -78.16 -57.07
CA LYS A 2 23.51 -76.84 -57.39
C LYS A 2 23.10 -76.53 -58.82
N ILE A 3 22.26 -75.52 -59.00
CA ILE A 3 21.93 -74.99 -60.32
C ILE A 3 22.80 -73.74 -60.50
N THR A 4 23.58 -73.72 -61.57
CA THR A 4 24.39 -72.57 -61.96
C THR A 4 23.71 -71.99 -63.20
N PHE A 5 23.39 -70.71 -63.15
CA PHE A 5 22.80 -69.96 -64.26
C PHE A 5 23.88 -69.10 -64.91
N ASP A 6 23.90 -69.06 -66.23
CA ASP A 6 24.73 -68.15 -67.01
C ASP A 6 23.97 -66.83 -67.28
N ALA A 7 24.68 -65.79 -67.73
CA ALA A 7 24.07 -64.50 -68.02
C ALA A 7 23.00 -64.61 -69.11
N GLY A 8 21.74 -64.33 -68.75
CA GLY A 8 20.57 -64.43 -69.63
C GLY A 8 19.62 -65.59 -69.30
N ASP A 9 20.00 -66.47 -68.37
CA ASP A 9 19.09 -67.51 -67.90
C ASP A 9 17.98 -66.93 -67.02
N THR A 10 16.76 -67.46 -67.16
CA THR A 10 15.62 -67.12 -66.32
C THR A 10 15.18 -68.36 -65.55
N LEU A 11 15.16 -68.29 -64.22
CA LEU A 11 14.55 -69.33 -63.39
C LEU A 11 13.08 -68.97 -63.14
N ALA A 12 12.17 -69.63 -63.84
CA ALA A 12 10.76 -69.57 -63.51
C ALA A 12 10.46 -70.59 -62.39
N ILE A 13 10.18 -70.10 -61.18
CA ILE A 13 9.68 -70.92 -60.09
C ILE A 13 8.16 -70.80 -60.10
N ASP A 14 7.48 -71.76 -60.72
CA ASP A 14 6.03 -71.83 -60.72
C ASP A 14 5.53 -72.45 -59.39
N ALA A 15 4.43 -71.92 -58.86
CA ALA A 15 3.77 -72.37 -57.62
C ALA A 15 4.59 -72.28 -56.30
N VAL A 16 5.25 -71.14 -56.04
CA VAL A 16 5.74 -70.81 -54.68
C VAL A 16 4.54 -70.70 -53.73
N THR A 17 4.47 -71.57 -52.72
CA THR A 17 3.45 -71.56 -51.68
C THR A 17 3.87 -70.67 -50.51
N ALA A 18 2.96 -70.40 -49.57
CA ALA A 18 3.26 -69.62 -48.36
C ALA A 18 4.31 -70.27 -47.43
N GLU A 19 4.69 -71.53 -47.67
CA GLU A 19 5.72 -72.24 -46.91
C GLU A 19 7.08 -72.30 -47.62
N ASP A 20 7.15 -71.87 -48.88
CA ASP A 20 8.37 -71.93 -49.68
C ASP A 20 9.27 -70.73 -49.41
N ASN A 21 10.55 -71.00 -49.12
CA ASN A 21 11.58 -69.99 -48.96
C ASN A 21 12.47 -69.92 -50.20
N VAL A 22 12.49 -68.76 -50.87
CA VAL A 22 13.48 -68.48 -51.93
C VAL A 22 14.71 -67.86 -51.29
N THR A 23 15.70 -68.69 -50.99
CA THR A 23 16.95 -68.23 -50.38
C THR A 23 18.00 -68.00 -51.46
N PHE A 24 18.41 -66.74 -51.67
CA PHE A 24 19.57 -66.42 -52.49
C PHE A 24 20.87 -66.70 -51.69
N GLY A 25 21.89 -67.24 -52.37
CA GLY A 25 23.15 -67.62 -51.72
C GLY A 25 23.85 -66.43 -51.05
N LYS A 26 24.74 -66.72 -50.09
CA LYS A 26 25.41 -65.79 -49.14
C LYS A 26 26.14 -64.57 -49.74
N ALA A 27 26.19 -64.43 -51.06
CA ALA A 27 26.69 -63.25 -51.77
C ALA A 27 26.12 -63.25 -53.20
N VAL A 28 24.96 -62.63 -53.39
CA VAL A 28 24.53 -62.16 -54.72
C VAL A 28 25.05 -60.74 -54.87
N SER A 29 25.97 -60.51 -55.80
CA SER A 29 26.47 -59.18 -56.18
C SER A 29 25.59 -58.54 -57.26
N THR A 30 24.33 -58.95 -57.30
CA THR A 30 23.37 -58.66 -58.35
C THR A 30 22.04 -58.37 -57.68
N ASP A 31 21.33 -57.37 -58.19
CA ASP A 31 20.08 -56.93 -57.61
C ASP A 31 19.03 -58.03 -57.69
N VAL A 32 18.20 -58.10 -56.64
CA VAL A 32 17.03 -58.97 -56.64
C VAL A 32 15.86 -58.15 -57.13
N ILE A 33 15.40 -58.46 -58.34
CA ILE A 33 14.22 -57.85 -58.94
C ILE A 33 13.06 -58.81 -58.78
N LEU A 34 12.07 -58.42 -57.98
CA LEU A 34 10.77 -59.07 -57.95
C LEU A 34 9.84 -58.26 -58.86
N SER A 35 9.40 -58.86 -59.97
CA SER A 35 8.41 -58.28 -60.88
C SER A 35 7.15 -59.15 -60.90
N ASP A 36 6.00 -58.55 -61.13
CA ASP A 36 4.72 -59.24 -61.31
C ASP A 36 4.48 -59.68 -62.77
N GLY A 37 5.50 -59.57 -63.63
CA GLY A 37 5.43 -59.84 -65.06
C GLY A 37 5.11 -58.61 -65.91
N SER A 38 4.88 -57.45 -65.31
CA SER A 38 5.01 -56.16 -66.00
C SER A 38 6.49 -55.77 -66.10
N ASP A 39 6.90 -54.99 -67.11
CA ASP A 39 8.28 -54.47 -67.25
C ASP A 39 8.69 -53.51 -66.10
N THR A 40 7.86 -53.36 -65.07
CA THR A 40 8.09 -52.54 -63.88
C THR A 40 8.42 -53.43 -62.68
N ALA A 41 9.59 -53.21 -62.08
CA ALA A 41 10.00 -53.87 -60.84
C ALA A 41 9.08 -53.46 -59.69
N VAL A 42 8.59 -54.44 -58.91
CA VAL A 42 7.71 -54.22 -57.76
C VAL A 42 8.53 -54.00 -56.49
N VAL A 43 9.63 -54.74 -56.33
CA VAL A 43 10.62 -54.54 -55.28
C VAL A 43 12.01 -54.71 -55.87
N LEU A 44 12.88 -53.71 -55.68
CA LEU A 44 14.27 -53.75 -56.11
C LEU A 44 15.15 -53.60 -54.88
N TRP A 45 15.85 -54.67 -54.50
CA TRP A 45 16.94 -54.56 -53.55
C TRP A 45 18.23 -54.30 -54.32
N ASP A 46 18.66 -53.03 -54.31
CA ASP A 46 19.93 -52.62 -54.89
C ASP A 46 21.05 -52.83 -53.86
N SER A 47 21.77 -53.93 -54.04
CA SER A 47 22.84 -54.30 -53.13
C SER A 47 24.08 -53.41 -53.27
N SER A 48 24.20 -52.65 -54.36
CA SER A 48 25.34 -51.79 -54.66
C SER A 48 25.24 -50.44 -53.95
N GLU A 49 24.03 -49.93 -53.76
CA GLU A 49 23.76 -48.68 -53.03
C GLU A 49 23.38 -48.94 -51.56
N GLY A 50 23.05 -50.19 -51.21
CA GLY A 50 22.60 -50.55 -49.86
C GLY A 50 21.19 -50.05 -49.58
N GLU A 51 20.42 -49.80 -50.64
CA GLU A 51 19.09 -49.21 -50.59
C GLU A 51 18.02 -50.25 -50.96
N LEU A 52 16.85 -50.14 -50.33
CA LEU A 52 15.66 -50.88 -50.70
C LEU A 52 14.72 -49.90 -51.40
N VAL A 53 14.61 -50.02 -52.73
CA VAL A 53 13.87 -49.07 -53.57
C VAL A 53 12.51 -49.66 -53.91
N PHE A 54 11.47 -48.89 -53.59
CA PHE A 54 10.08 -49.17 -53.93
C PHE A 54 9.68 -48.33 -55.14
N ALA A 55 8.89 -48.90 -56.05
CA ALA A 55 8.24 -48.10 -57.08
C ALA A 55 7.26 -47.09 -56.45
N ASP A 56 6.95 -46.00 -57.16
CA ASP A 56 5.94 -45.04 -56.72
C ASP A 56 4.61 -45.76 -56.40
N ALA A 57 4.01 -45.47 -55.25
CA ALA A 57 2.84 -46.15 -54.68
C ALA A 57 2.99 -47.61 -54.22
N ALA A 58 4.20 -48.18 -54.12
CA ALA A 58 4.39 -49.51 -53.54
C ALA A 58 4.33 -49.50 -52.00
N GLU A 59 3.78 -50.58 -51.42
CA GLU A 59 3.54 -50.73 -49.97
C GLU A 59 4.60 -51.64 -49.34
N LEU A 60 5.35 -51.12 -48.36
CA LEU A 60 6.20 -51.97 -47.52
C LEU A 60 5.40 -52.43 -46.29
N VAL A 61 5.05 -53.72 -46.27
CA VAL A 61 4.42 -54.38 -45.12
C VAL A 61 5.48 -55.23 -44.42
N ILE A 62 5.87 -54.84 -43.21
CA ILE A 62 6.79 -55.62 -42.37
C ILE A 62 5.99 -56.32 -41.28
N GLY A 63 5.83 -57.64 -41.39
CA GLY A 63 5.10 -58.47 -40.42
C GLY A 63 3.97 -59.29 -41.05
N ALA A 64 3.36 -60.17 -40.27
CA ALA A 64 2.22 -60.97 -40.69
C ALA A 64 0.91 -60.26 -40.27
N GLY A 65 0.51 -59.24 -41.03
CA GLY A 65 -0.65 -58.40 -40.70
C GLY A 65 -0.43 -56.94 -41.09
N GLN A 66 -1.40 -56.08 -40.75
CA GLN A 66 -1.29 -54.62 -40.93
C GLN A 66 -0.40 -53.99 -39.83
N ASP A 67 0.84 -54.45 -39.68
CA ASP A 67 1.67 -54.13 -38.50
C ASP A 67 2.44 -52.80 -38.65
N LEU A 68 3.05 -52.56 -39.81
CA LEU A 68 3.59 -51.26 -40.20
C LEU A 68 3.44 -51.13 -41.71
N VAL A 69 2.67 -50.13 -42.12
CA VAL A 69 2.46 -49.79 -43.52
C VAL A 69 3.17 -48.47 -43.79
N ILE A 70 4.24 -48.52 -44.58
CA ILE A 70 4.88 -47.33 -45.13
C ILE A 70 4.48 -47.22 -46.59
N THR A 71 3.75 -46.16 -46.92
CA THR A 71 3.36 -45.83 -48.30
C THR A 71 3.93 -44.48 -48.67
N SER A 72 4.36 -44.34 -49.93
CA SER A 72 4.68 -43.06 -50.54
C SER A 72 3.86 -42.92 -51.80
N ASP A 73 3.19 -41.78 -51.99
CA ASP A 73 2.44 -41.46 -53.21
C ASP A 73 3.16 -40.43 -54.10
N GLY A 74 4.46 -40.26 -53.87
CA GLY A 74 5.30 -39.24 -54.50
C GLY A 74 5.13 -37.84 -53.92
N THR A 75 4.12 -37.60 -53.08
CA THR A 75 3.85 -36.31 -52.42
C THR A 75 3.97 -36.40 -50.90
N LEU A 76 3.54 -37.51 -50.31
CA LEU A 76 3.52 -37.78 -48.88
C LEU A 76 4.04 -39.18 -48.60
N VAL A 77 4.88 -39.29 -47.57
CA VAL A 77 5.18 -40.58 -46.94
C VAL A 77 4.23 -40.76 -45.76
N ASN A 78 3.34 -41.74 -45.86
CA ASN A 78 2.42 -42.11 -44.80
C ASN A 78 2.92 -43.35 -44.07
N MET A 79 3.01 -43.24 -42.74
CA MET A 79 3.25 -44.38 -41.85
C MET A 79 1.95 -44.68 -41.10
N THR A 80 1.29 -45.78 -41.43
CA THR A 80 0.07 -46.21 -40.73
C THR A 80 0.40 -47.35 -39.76
N MET A 81 -0.01 -47.19 -38.51
CA MET A 81 0.09 -48.22 -37.47
C MET A 81 -1.28 -48.81 -37.17
N PRO A 82 -1.37 -50.11 -36.82
CA PRO A 82 -2.63 -50.74 -36.43
C PRO A 82 -3.16 -50.11 -35.13
N ALA A 83 -4.48 -50.18 -34.92
CA ALA A 83 -5.18 -49.57 -33.78
C ALA A 83 -4.84 -50.17 -32.39
N THR A 84 -3.81 -51.01 -32.28
CA THR A 84 -3.27 -51.51 -31.02
C THR A 84 -2.14 -50.58 -30.51
N THR A 85 -1.62 -50.81 -29.30
CA THR A 85 -0.71 -49.93 -28.53
C THR A 85 0.69 -49.67 -29.14
N SER A 86 0.80 -49.57 -30.46
CA SER A 86 2.03 -49.38 -31.21
C SER A 86 2.26 -47.89 -31.51
N GLY A 87 3.51 -47.43 -31.32
CA GLY A 87 3.94 -46.08 -31.67
C GLY A 87 5.31 -46.11 -32.36
N VAL A 88 5.68 -45.03 -33.06
CA VAL A 88 7.05 -44.88 -33.60
C VAL A 88 7.98 -44.61 -32.42
N VAL A 89 8.87 -45.56 -32.12
CA VAL A 89 9.91 -45.37 -31.09
C VAL A 89 11.22 -45.03 -31.78
N LEU A 90 11.63 -43.76 -31.67
CA LEU A 90 12.95 -43.31 -32.12
C LEU A 90 13.92 -43.34 -30.94
N VAL A 91 14.89 -44.25 -30.97
CA VAL A 91 15.93 -44.36 -29.93
C VAL A 91 17.27 -43.89 -30.51
N PRO A 92 17.75 -42.68 -30.18
CA PRO A 92 19.08 -42.26 -30.60
C PRO A 92 20.15 -43.09 -29.88
N TYR A 93 21.31 -43.27 -30.52
CA TYR A 93 22.47 -43.90 -29.89
C TYR A 93 22.96 -43.04 -28.71
N ALA A 94 23.51 -43.67 -27.67
CA ALA A 94 24.09 -42.95 -26.54
C ALA A 94 25.20 -41.99 -27.05
N ALA A 95 25.10 -40.70 -26.69
CA ALA A 95 25.96 -39.61 -27.16
C ALA A 95 25.83 -39.25 -28.66
N ALA A 96 24.63 -39.38 -29.25
CA ALA A 96 24.36 -38.84 -30.58
C ALA A 96 24.69 -37.33 -30.65
N THR A 97 25.42 -36.92 -31.68
CA THR A 97 25.71 -35.51 -32.00
C THR A 97 24.69 -34.90 -32.96
N VAL A 98 23.68 -35.68 -33.36
CA VAL A 98 22.65 -35.34 -34.33
C VAL A 98 21.28 -35.62 -33.69
N ALA A 99 20.25 -34.86 -34.09
CA ALA A 99 18.90 -35.04 -33.61
C ALA A 99 18.33 -36.42 -33.98
N ALA A 100 17.56 -37.02 -33.06
CA ALA A 100 16.84 -38.28 -33.33
C ALA A 100 15.71 -38.10 -34.35
N LEU A 101 15.11 -36.91 -34.38
CA LEU A 101 14.16 -36.44 -35.37
C LEU A 101 14.56 -35.01 -35.75
N HIS A 102 14.83 -34.78 -37.03
CA HIS A 102 15.14 -33.47 -37.56
C HIS A 102 14.04 -33.08 -38.55
N ILE A 103 13.33 -31.99 -38.24
CA ILE A 103 12.34 -31.37 -39.13
C ILE A 103 12.94 -30.04 -39.56
N ASP A 104 13.45 -29.97 -40.79
CA ASP A 104 14.11 -28.79 -41.34
C ASP A 104 13.25 -28.17 -42.44
N GLY A 105 12.76 -26.95 -42.19
CA GLY A 105 12.05 -26.15 -43.19
C GLY A 105 12.95 -25.16 -43.93
N ALA A 106 14.20 -24.95 -43.48
CA ALA A 106 15.08 -23.92 -44.02
C ALA A 106 15.74 -24.33 -45.35
N THR A 107 15.98 -25.62 -45.55
CA THR A 107 16.57 -26.13 -46.80
C THR A 107 15.61 -26.09 -47.99
N ASN A 108 14.30 -25.92 -47.76
CA ASN A 108 13.26 -25.93 -48.80
C ASN A 108 12.35 -24.69 -48.79
N ASP A 109 12.74 -23.60 -48.12
CA ASP A 109 11.93 -22.38 -48.00
C ASP A 109 10.48 -22.69 -47.59
N TRP A 110 10.30 -23.35 -46.45
CA TRP A 110 8.95 -23.63 -45.96
C TRP A 110 8.21 -22.32 -45.66
N ASP A 111 7.36 -21.89 -46.59
CA ASP A 111 6.55 -20.68 -46.50
C ASP A 111 5.34 -20.84 -45.54
N GLY A 112 5.00 -22.08 -45.18
CA GLY A 112 3.81 -22.40 -44.38
C GLY A 112 2.50 -21.95 -45.05
N ALA A 113 1.38 -22.47 -44.55
CA ALA A 113 0.07 -21.87 -44.78
C ALA A 113 -0.45 -21.36 -43.43
N ASP A 114 -1.40 -20.42 -43.44
CA ASP A 114 -2.02 -19.93 -42.21
C ASP A 114 -2.50 -21.12 -41.34
N ASN A 115 -2.06 -21.13 -40.08
CA ASN A 115 -2.38 -22.17 -39.08
C ASN A 115 -1.81 -23.58 -39.36
N VAL A 116 -0.77 -23.71 -40.19
CA VAL A 116 -0.04 -24.97 -40.39
C VAL A 116 1.39 -24.82 -39.91
N GLY A 117 1.80 -25.68 -38.96
CA GLY A 117 3.18 -25.78 -38.47
C GLY A 117 3.96 -26.91 -39.12
N MET A 118 5.30 -26.81 -39.15
CA MET A 118 6.19 -27.92 -39.56
C MET A 118 6.00 -29.17 -38.68
N LEU A 119 5.64 -28.97 -37.42
CA LEU A 119 5.11 -30.01 -36.53
C LEU A 119 3.70 -29.61 -36.13
N HIS A 120 2.71 -30.37 -36.59
CA HIS A 120 1.32 -30.19 -36.20
C HIS A 120 0.86 -31.43 -35.41
N LEU A 121 0.56 -31.21 -34.13
CA LEU A 121 -0.01 -32.23 -33.24
C LEU A 121 -1.49 -31.93 -33.04
N SER A 122 -2.37 -32.70 -33.68
CA SER A 122 -3.82 -32.56 -33.54
C SER A 122 -4.42 -33.78 -32.83
N ASN A 123 -5.31 -33.55 -31.86
CA ASN A 123 -6.15 -34.58 -31.29
C ASN A 123 -7.60 -34.13 -31.34
N ASN A 124 -8.43 -34.93 -32.02
CA ASN A 124 -9.84 -34.65 -32.24
C ASN A 124 -10.76 -35.31 -31.20
N ALA A 125 -10.19 -35.99 -30.19
CA ALA A 125 -10.92 -36.61 -29.09
C ALA A 125 -10.48 -36.03 -27.74
N ALA A 126 -11.35 -36.10 -26.72
CA ALA A 126 -10.96 -35.72 -25.37
C ALA A 126 -9.82 -36.63 -24.85
N LEU A 127 -8.84 -36.04 -24.18
CA LEU A 127 -7.85 -36.78 -23.41
C LEU A 127 -8.54 -37.40 -22.18
N ILE A 128 -8.82 -38.71 -22.23
CA ILE A 128 -9.64 -39.41 -21.22
C ILE A 128 -8.88 -39.83 -19.95
N HIS A 129 -7.54 -39.73 -19.95
CA HIS A 129 -6.71 -40.20 -18.85
C HIS A 129 -6.03 -39.02 -18.11
N ALA A 130 -5.98 -39.09 -16.78
CA ALA A 130 -5.24 -38.12 -15.99
C ALA A 130 -3.74 -38.21 -16.32
N GLY A 131 -3.14 -37.08 -16.72
CA GLY A 131 -1.72 -36.99 -17.07
C GLY A 131 -1.38 -37.27 -18.54
N SER A 132 -2.35 -37.61 -19.40
CA SER A 132 -2.08 -37.67 -20.84
C SER A 132 -1.82 -36.28 -21.41
N SER A 133 -0.87 -36.17 -22.34
CA SER A 133 -0.49 -34.94 -23.02
C SER A 133 -0.27 -35.20 -24.51
N LEU A 134 -0.48 -34.18 -25.34
CA LEU A 134 -0.17 -34.25 -26.77
C LEU A 134 1.34 -34.13 -27.04
N LEU A 135 2.01 -33.34 -26.20
CA LEU A 135 3.45 -33.22 -26.17
C LEU A 135 3.90 -33.38 -24.70
N TYR A 136 4.64 -34.45 -24.44
CA TYR A 136 5.30 -34.68 -23.16
C TYR A 136 6.80 -34.49 -23.34
N VAL A 137 7.38 -33.50 -22.68
CA VAL A 137 8.82 -33.28 -22.67
C VAL A 137 9.31 -33.49 -21.25
N ASP A 138 10.08 -34.54 -21.05
CA ASP A 138 10.65 -34.91 -19.75
C ASP A 138 12.17 -35.06 -19.85
N SER A 139 12.85 -34.58 -18.82
CA SER A 139 14.28 -34.72 -18.64
C SER A 139 14.53 -35.24 -17.23
N SER A 140 14.64 -36.55 -17.10
CA SER A 140 14.90 -37.23 -15.83
C SER A 140 16.38 -37.27 -15.43
N ALA A 141 17.30 -36.85 -16.31
CA ALA A 141 18.73 -36.80 -16.04
C ALA A 141 19.11 -35.51 -15.30
N ALA A 142 19.91 -35.63 -14.24
CA ALA A 142 20.55 -34.47 -13.63
C ALA A 142 21.51 -33.83 -14.66
N PRO A 143 21.44 -32.51 -14.91
CA PRO A 143 22.42 -31.83 -15.74
C PRO A 143 23.83 -32.10 -15.21
N ILE A 144 24.77 -32.45 -16.08
CA ILE A 144 26.18 -32.49 -15.70
C ILE A 144 26.60 -31.03 -15.41
N ASN A 145 27.22 -30.79 -14.25
CA ASN A 145 27.45 -29.51 -13.55
C ASN A 145 28.03 -28.31 -14.33
N SER A 146 28.21 -28.38 -15.66
CA SER A 146 28.70 -27.29 -16.51
C SER A 146 27.91 -27.04 -17.80
N ALA A 147 26.81 -27.76 -18.04
CA ALA A 147 25.96 -27.56 -19.22
C ALA A 147 24.65 -26.88 -18.82
N ALA A 148 24.31 -25.76 -19.46
CA ALA A 148 22.95 -25.23 -19.43
C ALA A 148 22.04 -26.25 -20.15
N ALA A 149 21.35 -27.08 -19.38
CA ALA A 149 20.41 -28.06 -19.92
C ALA A 149 18.99 -27.49 -19.81
N THR A 150 18.27 -27.48 -20.93
CA THR A 150 16.86 -27.09 -20.98
C THR A 150 16.03 -28.28 -21.43
N CYS A 151 14.88 -28.52 -20.79
CA CYS A 151 13.94 -29.55 -21.24
C CYS A 151 13.31 -29.18 -22.59
N ALA A 152 12.94 -27.91 -22.76
CA ALA A 152 12.48 -27.34 -24.02
C ALA A 152 13.07 -25.93 -24.19
N THR A 153 13.44 -25.57 -25.42
CA THR A 153 13.84 -24.21 -25.82
C THR A 153 12.99 -23.79 -27.00
N PHE A 154 12.34 -22.63 -26.86
CA PHE A 154 11.63 -21.95 -27.94
C PHE A 154 12.40 -20.66 -28.23
N ALA A 155 12.96 -20.54 -29.42
CA ALA A 155 13.78 -19.40 -29.82
C ALA A 155 13.24 -18.82 -31.13
N ASP A 156 12.85 -17.55 -31.10
CA ASP A 156 12.66 -16.76 -32.30
C ASP A 156 13.94 -15.94 -32.53
N THR A 157 14.61 -16.21 -33.64
CA THR A 157 15.83 -15.49 -34.05
C THR A 157 15.58 -14.56 -35.23
N GLY A 158 14.31 -14.43 -35.65
CA GLY A 158 13.88 -13.54 -36.71
C GLY A 158 14.28 -12.10 -36.42
N THR A 159 14.93 -11.46 -37.38
CA THR A 159 15.32 -10.03 -37.31
C THR A 159 14.32 -9.11 -38.01
N ASN A 160 13.29 -9.69 -38.63
CA ASN A 160 12.30 -8.95 -39.39
C ASN A 160 11.33 -8.25 -38.43
N VAL A 161 11.28 -6.92 -38.51
CA VAL A 161 10.28 -6.10 -37.85
C VAL A 161 8.96 -6.32 -38.58
N VAL A 162 8.15 -7.26 -38.09
CA VAL A 162 6.76 -7.41 -38.54
C VAL A 162 5.92 -6.31 -37.88
N THR A 163 4.99 -5.72 -38.63
CA THR A 163 4.06 -4.70 -38.12
C THR A 163 3.02 -5.26 -37.16
N ASP A 164 2.84 -6.58 -37.18
CA ASP A 164 1.98 -7.35 -36.28
C ASP A 164 2.84 -8.05 -35.21
N PRO A 165 2.29 -8.31 -34.02
CA PRO A 165 3.06 -8.92 -32.95
C PRO A 165 3.46 -10.36 -33.32
N ALA A 166 4.77 -10.62 -33.33
CA ALA A 166 5.34 -11.95 -33.43
C ALA A 166 5.63 -12.52 -32.04
N TYR A 167 5.32 -13.81 -31.85
CA TYR A 167 5.51 -14.50 -30.58
C TYR A 167 6.32 -15.77 -30.79
N ALA A 168 7.40 -15.95 -30.02
CA ALA A 168 8.14 -17.21 -29.99
C ALA A 168 7.28 -18.36 -29.42
N VAL A 169 6.37 -18.05 -28.51
CA VAL A 169 5.37 -18.96 -27.93
C VAL A 169 4.07 -18.18 -27.74
N ALA A 170 2.99 -18.65 -28.35
CA ALA A 170 1.63 -18.19 -28.09
C ALA A 170 0.86 -19.33 -27.41
N ILE A 171 0.18 -19.01 -26.30
CA ILE A 171 -0.65 -19.98 -25.56
C ILE A 171 -2.07 -19.43 -25.49
N GLU A 172 -2.94 -19.99 -26.30
CA GLU A 172 -4.35 -19.63 -26.33
C GLU A 172 -5.18 -20.71 -25.61
N SER A 173 -5.98 -20.29 -24.63
CA SER A 173 -6.91 -21.17 -23.95
C SER A 173 -8.21 -20.43 -23.70
N THR A 174 -9.29 -20.93 -24.30
CA THR A 174 -10.63 -20.33 -24.23
C THR A 174 -11.45 -20.82 -23.04
N ALA A 175 -11.05 -21.93 -22.40
CA ALA A 175 -11.85 -22.58 -21.35
C ALA A 175 -11.03 -23.08 -20.14
N ASN A 176 -9.70 -23.01 -20.17
CA ASN A 176 -8.81 -23.56 -19.14
C ASN A 176 -7.68 -22.56 -18.78
N HIS A 177 -6.83 -22.92 -17.81
CA HIS A 177 -5.60 -22.17 -17.56
C HIS A 177 -4.66 -22.29 -18.76
N GLY A 178 -4.28 -21.17 -19.39
CA GLY A 178 -3.35 -21.17 -20.52
C GLY A 178 -1.97 -21.69 -20.12
N LEU A 179 -1.35 -21.08 -19.11
CA LEU A 179 -0.05 -21.49 -18.59
C LEU A 179 -0.16 -21.85 -17.10
N ASN A 180 0.24 -23.06 -16.74
CA ASN A 180 0.36 -23.50 -15.35
C ASN A 180 1.81 -23.87 -15.04
N ILE A 181 2.48 -23.07 -14.21
CA ILE A 181 3.85 -23.33 -13.75
C ILE A 181 3.77 -23.94 -12.35
N VAL A 182 3.93 -25.26 -12.27
CA VAL A 182 3.93 -26.01 -11.00
C VAL A 182 5.36 -26.40 -10.66
N THR A 183 5.81 -26.06 -9.45
CA THR A 183 7.15 -26.43 -8.97
C THR A 183 7.07 -27.17 -7.64
N ALA A 184 7.93 -28.17 -7.46
CA ALA A 184 8.13 -28.78 -6.14
C ALA A 184 8.76 -27.76 -5.18
N ALA A 185 8.43 -27.83 -3.89
CA ALA A 185 8.93 -26.92 -2.87
C ALA A 185 10.46 -27.03 -2.71
N GLY A 186 11.22 -26.18 -3.41
CA GLY A 186 12.64 -25.94 -3.22
C GLY A 186 12.85 -24.52 -2.68
N THR A 187 13.84 -24.31 -1.81
CA THR A 187 13.98 -23.07 -1.04
C THR A 187 14.51 -21.86 -1.81
N ASP A 188 14.92 -21.98 -3.08
CA ASP A 188 15.45 -20.85 -3.88
C ASP A 188 15.31 -21.12 -5.40
N ILE A 189 14.09 -21.30 -5.89
CA ILE A 189 13.85 -21.50 -7.33
C ILE A 189 13.03 -20.33 -7.86
N ALA A 190 13.61 -19.54 -8.76
CA ALA A 190 12.87 -18.55 -9.53
C ALA A 190 12.06 -19.30 -10.61
N ASN A 191 10.76 -19.43 -10.38
CA ASN A 191 9.87 -20.27 -11.20
C ASN A 191 9.52 -19.64 -12.55
N LEU A 192 9.55 -18.32 -12.63
CA LEU A 192 9.37 -17.55 -13.85
C LEU A 192 10.39 -16.41 -13.80
N VAL A 193 11.44 -16.51 -14.62
CA VAL A 193 12.42 -15.45 -14.80
C VAL A 193 12.03 -14.67 -16.04
N LEU A 194 11.55 -13.45 -15.85
CA LEU A 194 11.30 -12.51 -16.94
C LEU A 194 12.47 -11.53 -16.99
N SER A 195 13.31 -11.65 -18.00
CA SER A 195 14.42 -10.72 -18.25
C SER A 195 14.15 -9.88 -19.48
N GLY A 196 14.31 -8.56 -19.34
CA GLY A 196 14.20 -7.63 -20.44
C GLY A 196 15.55 -7.28 -21.05
N ALA A 197 15.58 -6.99 -22.35
CA ALA A 197 16.72 -6.30 -22.95
C ALA A 197 16.82 -4.86 -22.40
N ALA A 198 18.03 -4.29 -22.38
CA ALA A 198 18.30 -2.94 -21.86
C ALA A 198 17.50 -1.80 -22.56
N ALA A 199 16.77 -2.11 -23.64
CA ALA A 199 15.96 -1.17 -24.43
C ALA A 199 14.51 -1.66 -24.63
N GLN A 200 13.91 -2.35 -23.66
CA GLN A 200 12.47 -2.64 -23.71
C GLN A 200 11.65 -1.35 -23.51
N THR A 201 10.74 -1.07 -24.44
CA THR A 201 9.81 0.07 -24.39
C THR A 201 8.40 -0.32 -23.92
N GLY A 202 8.14 -1.62 -23.70
CA GLY A 202 6.87 -2.17 -23.23
C GLY A 202 6.98 -2.87 -21.87
N ALA A 203 5.84 -3.28 -21.30
CA ALA A 203 5.81 -3.98 -20.03
C ALA A 203 6.32 -5.43 -20.15
N LEU A 204 7.08 -5.90 -19.16
CA LEU A 204 7.50 -7.32 -19.05
C LEU A 204 6.31 -8.25 -18.75
N ILE A 205 5.30 -7.71 -18.05
CA ILE A 205 4.01 -8.35 -17.81
C ILE A 205 2.94 -7.31 -18.14
N GLU A 206 2.16 -7.57 -19.17
CA GLU A 206 0.97 -6.78 -19.49
C GLU A 206 -0.27 -7.61 -19.12
N VAL A 207 -1.13 -7.06 -18.26
CA VAL A 207 -2.43 -7.65 -17.94
C VAL A 207 -3.48 -6.75 -18.57
N VAL A 208 -3.89 -7.09 -19.80
CA VAL A 208 -4.98 -6.39 -20.49
C VAL A 208 -6.30 -7.02 -20.07
N GLY A 209 -7.11 -6.26 -19.34
CA GLY A 209 -8.53 -6.58 -19.20
C GLY A 209 -9.24 -6.04 -20.44
N ASP A 210 -9.88 -6.91 -21.23
CA ASP A 210 -10.68 -6.45 -22.36
C ASP A 210 -11.78 -5.49 -21.90
N THR A 211 -12.04 -4.48 -22.72
CA THR A 211 -12.97 -3.36 -22.44
C THR A 211 -14.45 -3.74 -22.27
N GLY A 212 -14.81 -5.03 -22.26
CA GLY A 212 -16.20 -5.50 -22.32
C GLY A 212 -16.77 -6.14 -21.05
N ALA A 213 -15.94 -6.68 -20.16
CA ALA A 213 -16.37 -7.20 -18.86
C ALA A 213 -15.19 -7.00 -17.92
N GLY A 214 -15.31 -6.05 -16.99
CA GLY A 214 -14.29 -5.84 -15.98
C GLY A 214 -13.92 -7.16 -15.31
N TRP A 215 -12.68 -7.28 -14.87
CA TRP A 215 -12.24 -8.45 -14.11
C TRP A 215 -13.18 -8.64 -12.90
N ASP A 216 -14.07 -9.63 -12.97
CA ASP A 216 -14.98 -10.03 -11.89
C ASP A 216 -14.25 -11.06 -11.03
N GLY A 217 -13.18 -10.60 -10.38
CA GLY A 217 -12.45 -11.43 -9.44
C GLY A 217 -13.38 -11.89 -8.33
N GLN A 218 -13.41 -13.19 -8.05
CA GLN A 218 -14.05 -13.68 -6.83
C GLN A 218 -13.44 -12.99 -5.61
N SER A 219 -14.28 -12.67 -4.62
CA SER A 219 -13.86 -12.05 -3.35
C SER A 219 -12.59 -12.72 -2.79
N GLY A 220 -11.53 -11.93 -2.61
CA GLY A 220 -10.25 -12.37 -2.05
C GLY A 220 -9.17 -12.74 -3.07
N MET A 221 -9.46 -12.67 -4.36
CA MET A 221 -8.42 -12.69 -5.39
C MET A 221 -7.98 -11.26 -5.74
N GLY A 222 -6.74 -11.09 -6.21
CA GLY A 222 -6.27 -9.85 -6.81
C GLY A 222 -5.75 -10.15 -8.22
N CYS A 223 -5.81 -9.19 -9.14
CA CYS A 223 -5.21 -9.33 -10.48
C CYS A 223 -3.70 -9.57 -10.40
N VAL A 224 -3.06 -9.08 -9.34
CA VAL A 224 -1.66 -9.32 -8.99
C VAL A 224 -1.58 -9.58 -7.49
N TYR A 225 -1.35 -10.84 -7.08
CA TYR A 225 -1.13 -11.20 -5.68
C TYR A 225 0.36 -11.40 -5.42
N ILE A 226 1.01 -10.41 -4.81
CA ILE A 226 2.41 -10.48 -4.39
C ILE A 226 2.45 -10.86 -2.92
N SER A 227 2.80 -12.11 -2.61
CA SER A 227 3.00 -12.59 -1.25
C SER A 227 4.43 -13.06 -1.05
N HIS A 228 5.13 -12.47 -0.07
CA HIS A 228 6.42 -12.96 0.39
C HIS A 228 6.22 -13.63 1.76
N LYS A 229 6.74 -14.85 1.93
CA LYS A 229 6.64 -15.62 3.18
C LYS A 229 7.85 -15.46 4.12
N SER A 230 8.86 -14.70 3.70
CA SER A 230 10.06 -14.39 4.48
C SER A 230 10.23 -12.88 4.61
N ALA A 231 10.97 -12.43 5.63
CA ALA A 231 11.37 -11.04 5.74
C ALA A 231 12.14 -10.64 4.46
N LEU A 232 11.80 -9.48 3.87
CA LEU A 232 12.61 -8.86 2.82
C LEU A 232 13.99 -8.55 3.42
N ALA A 233 14.93 -9.50 3.31
CA ALA A 233 16.22 -9.46 4.01
C ALA A 233 17.24 -8.47 3.41
N HIS A 234 16.84 -7.69 2.41
CA HIS A 234 17.67 -6.69 1.76
C HIS A 234 17.13 -5.28 2.02
N ALA A 235 17.99 -4.40 2.52
CA ALA A 235 17.69 -3.04 2.98
C ALA A 235 17.10 -2.08 1.91
N LEU A 236 16.85 -2.54 0.68
CA LEU A 236 16.31 -1.75 -0.44
C LEU A 236 15.28 -2.52 -1.29
N ALA A 237 14.88 -3.73 -0.89
CA ALA A 237 13.90 -4.50 -1.66
C ALA A 237 12.48 -4.00 -1.36
N SER A 238 11.77 -3.50 -2.37
CA SER A 238 10.35 -3.16 -2.29
C SER A 238 9.54 -4.29 -2.93
N ALA A 239 8.49 -4.78 -2.25
CA ALA A 239 7.55 -5.73 -2.84
C ALA A 239 6.78 -5.10 -4.02
N LEU A 240 6.65 -3.76 -4.01
CA LEU A 240 6.08 -2.95 -5.07
C LEU A 240 6.84 -1.61 -5.08
N LEU A 241 7.70 -1.40 -6.08
CA LEU A 241 8.30 -0.09 -6.36
C LEU A 241 7.50 0.55 -7.51
N ILE A 242 6.74 1.59 -7.19
CA ILE A 242 6.14 2.45 -8.20
C ILE A 242 7.05 3.67 -8.36
N ASP A 243 8.05 3.54 -9.23
CA ASP A 243 8.91 4.66 -9.64
C ASP A 243 8.39 5.22 -10.97
N ILE A 244 7.88 6.45 -10.94
CA ILE A 244 7.47 7.17 -12.15
C ILE A 244 8.65 7.84 -12.88
N GLY A 245 9.87 7.73 -12.34
CA GLY A 245 11.09 8.33 -12.86
C GLY A 245 11.12 9.85 -12.76
N THR A 246 12.04 10.48 -13.49
CA THR A 246 12.07 11.95 -13.72
C THR A 246 11.08 12.40 -14.80
N GLY A 247 10.33 11.46 -15.38
CA GLY A 247 9.30 11.75 -16.36
C GLY A 247 8.22 12.60 -15.71
N THR A 248 8.02 13.81 -16.24
CA THR A 248 6.79 14.57 -15.99
C THR A 248 5.62 13.62 -16.20
N ALA A 249 4.83 13.36 -15.15
CA ALA A 249 3.60 12.57 -15.26
C ALA A 249 2.81 13.10 -16.47
N ILE A 250 2.76 12.30 -17.54
CA ILE A 250 2.20 12.75 -18.81
C ILE A 250 0.71 13.00 -18.55
N ASP A 251 0.34 14.23 -18.87
CA ASP A 251 -0.85 14.94 -18.47
C ASP A 251 -2.15 14.22 -18.88
N ALA A 252 -2.99 13.93 -17.88
CA ALA A 252 -4.43 13.80 -18.03
C ALA A 252 -5.10 14.14 -16.69
N ALA A 253 -4.98 15.40 -16.23
CA ALA A 253 -5.74 16.04 -15.15
C ALA A 253 -5.70 15.44 -13.71
N LEU A 254 -5.39 14.15 -13.50
CA LEU A 254 -5.37 13.45 -12.19
C LEU A 254 -4.38 12.26 -12.18
N GLY A 255 -3.14 12.46 -12.62
CA GLY A 255 -2.11 11.41 -12.55
C GLY A 255 -1.72 11.11 -11.10
N TYR A 256 -2.02 9.90 -10.62
CA TYR A 256 -1.56 9.40 -9.32
C TYR A 256 -0.62 8.22 -9.54
N ALA A 257 0.53 8.21 -8.86
CA ALA A 257 1.40 7.02 -8.83
C ALA A 257 0.70 5.84 -8.15
N LEU A 258 -0.11 6.12 -7.13
CA LEU A 258 -0.96 5.15 -6.45
C LEU A 258 -2.32 5.79 -6.20
N ARG A 259 -3.37 5.25 -6.79
CA ARG A 259 -4.76 5.58 -6.46
C ARG A 259 -5.37 4.40 -5.76
N ILE A 260 -5.82 4.62 -4.53
CA ILE A 260 -6.64 3.68 -3.78
C ILE A 260 -8.02 4.30 -3.72
N ASP A 261 -8.94 3.75 -4.51
CA ASP A 261 -10.34 4.16 -4.53
C ASP A 261 -11.16 3.08 -3.83
N ASP A 262 -11.90 3.48 -2.79
CA ASP A 262 -12.89 2.63 -2.14
C ASP A 262 -14.25 3.28 -2.40
N ASP A 263 -14.78 3.02 -3.60
CA ASP A 263 -16.12 3.46 -4.03
C ASP A 263 -17.21 2.49 -3.57
N SER A 264 -16.83 1.45 -2.81
CA SER A 264 -17.73 0.39 -2.44
C SER A 264 -18.81 0.93 -1.50
N VAL A 265 -20.06 0.91 -1.99
CA VAL A 265 -21.25 1.15 -1.18
C VAL A 265 -21.49 -0.11 -0.33
N VAL A 266 -20.55 -0.46 0.56
CA VAL A 266 -20.76 -1.58 1.48
C VAL A 266 -21.75 -1.11 2.51
N ALA A 267 -22.95 -1.66 2.43
CA ALA A 267 -24.00 -1.42 3.40
C ALA A 267 -23.53 -1.89 4.79
N ALA A 268 -23.11 -0.93 5.62
CA ALA A 268 -23.21 -0.97 7.08
C ALA A 268 -22.48 -2.09 7.85
N ALA A 269 -21.32 -2.59 7.38
CA ALA A 269 -20.39 -3.31 8.26
C ALA A 269 -19.24 -2.38 8.68
N ASN A 270 -19.05 -2.20 9.99
CA ASN A 270 -18.07 -1.28 10.56
C ASN A 270 -16.63 -1.63 10.11
N ASN A 271 -15.86 -0.61 9.70
CA ASN A 271 -14.42 -0.61 9.43
C ASN A 271 -13.94 -1.09 8.03
N SER A 272 -14.51 -0.54 6.94
CA SER A 272 -13.81 -0.57 5.65
C SER A 272 -12.66 0.45 5.67
N TYR A 273 -11.45 0.01 5.35
CA TYR A 273 -10.27 0.86 5.18
C TYR A 273 -9.80 0.76 3.73
N ALA A 274 -9.69 1.90 3.05
CA ALA A 274 -9.07 1.95 1.73
C ALA A 274 -7.60 1.48 1.80
N ALA A 275 -6.88 1.87 2.86
CA ALA A 275 -5.53 1.42 3.14
C ALA A 275 -5.29 1.31 4.65
N VAL A 276 -4.60 0.26 5.08
CA VAL A 276 -4.07 0.11 6.44
C VAL A 276 -2.56 0.08 6.35
N ILE A 277 -1.90 1.00 7.07
CA ILE A 277 -0.45 1.02 7.20
C ILE A 277 -0.13 0.75 8.66
N ASP A 278 0.29 -0.47 8.96
CA ASP A 278 0.70 -0.90 10.30
C ASP A 278 2.21 -1.09 10.33
N SER A 279 2.90 -0.37 11.22
CA SER A 279 4.35 -0.43 11.39
C SER A 279 4.68 -0.46 12.87
N VAL A 280 5.29 -1.57 13.29
CA VAL A 280 5.69 -1.79 14.70
C VAL A 280 7.10 -1.29 15.02
N ALA A 281 7.90 -0.96 14.01
CA ALA A 281 9.34 -0.66 14.19
C ALA A 281 9.88 0.54 13.38
N ASN A 282 9.08 1.12 12.48
CA ASN A 282 9.50 2.20 11.58
C ASN A 282 8.41 3.28 11.45
N HIS A 283 8.69 4.38 10.75
CA HIS A 283 7.66 5.33 10.34
C HIS A 283 6.59 4.59 9.51
N GLY A 284 5.33 4.65 9.95
CA GLY A 284 4.22 4.05 9.20
C GLY A 284 4.06 4.73 7.84
N LEU A 285 3.90 6.06 7.85
CA LEU A 285 3.77 6.87 6.65
C LEU A 285 4.74 8.05 6.71
N GLN A 286 5.65 8.15 5.74
CA GLN A 286 6.51 9.31 5.56
C GLN A 286 6.15 10.03 4.26
N ILE A 287 5.80 11.31 4.36
CA ILE A 287 5.50 12.16 3.21
C ILE A 287 6.60 13.22 3.10
N ILE A 288 7.43 13.10 2.07
CA ILE A 288 8.49 14.08 1.77
C ILE A 288 8.06 14.86 0.54
N THR A 289 7.88 16.17 0.69
CA THR A 289 7.67 17.06 -0.46
C THR A 289 8.89 17.94 -0.67
N GLN A 290 9.35 18.00 -1.92
CA GLN A 290 10.42 18.91 -2.33
C GLN A 290 9.88 20.18 -2.99
N SER A 291 8.57 20.23 -3.26
CA SER A 291 7.93 21.38 -3.91
C SER A 291 7.42 22.38 -2.88
N THR A 292 7.73 23.66 -3.09
CA THR A 292 7.23 24.78 -2.30
C THR A 292 5.80 25.21 -2.68
N THR A 293 5.21 24.61 -3.72
CA THR A 293 3.91 25.04 -4.28
C THR A 293 2.78 24.03 -4.07
N LYS A 294 3.06 22.89 -3.42
CA LYS A 294 2.11 21.79 -3.26
C LYS A 294 1.97 21.40 -1.79
N ALA A 295 0.77 21.03 -1.39
CA ALA A 295 0.53 20.47 -0.07
C ALA A 295 1.12 19.05 0.00
N GLY A 296 1.85 18.74 1.07
CA GLY A 296 2.34 17.38 1.30
C GLY A 296 1.21 16.40 1.61
N LEU A 297 0.28 16.81 2.46
CA LEU A 297 -0.91 16.05 2.80
C LEU A 297 -2.12 16.96 2.72
N THR A 298 -3.12 16.56 1.92
CA THR A 298 -4.44 17.22 1.88
C THR A 298 -5.47 16.24 2.40
N MET A 299 -6.20 16.61 3.46
CA MET A 299 -7.27 15.80 4.03
C MET A 299 -8.58 16.59 3.89
N THR A 300 -9.51 16.07 3.09
CA THR A 300 -10.79 16.73 2.84
C THR A 300 -11.92 15.88 3.38
N GLY A 301 -12.68 16.42 4.33
CA GLY A 301 -13.86 15.78 4.88
C GLY A 301 -15.15 16.19 4.19
N LYS A 302 -16.22 15.41 4.41
CA LYS A 302 -17.57 15.79 4.01
C LYS A 302 -18.07 16.95 4.89
N ALA A 303 -18.79 17.90 4.29
CA ALA A 303 -19.31 19.10 4.96
C ALA A 303 -20.28 18.84 6.15
N ASN A 304 -20.72 17.60 6.35
CA ASN A 304 -21.57 17.18 7.47
C ASN A 304 -21.07 15.86 8.08
N ALA A 305 -19.77 15.78 8.36
CA ALA A 305 -19.20 14.64 9.04
C ALA A 305 -19.61 14.66 10.53
N THR A 306 -20.05 13.50 11.04
CA THR A 306 -20.27 13.28 12.48
C THR A 306 -19.03 12.76 13.19
N VAL A 307 -17.93 12.61 12.46
CA VAL A 307 -16.65 12.05 12.90
C VAL A 307 -15.51 12.96 12.46
N SER A 308 -14.37 12.88 13.14
CA SER A 308 -13.19 13.67 12.80
C SER A 308 -12.57 13.21 11.48
N ASN A 309 -12.08 14.16 10.67
CA ASN A 309 -11.29 13.84 9.47
C ASN A 309 -9.92 13.26 9.81
N VAL A 310 -9.37 13.65 10.96
CA VAL A 310 -8.10 13.19 11.50
C VAL A 310 -8.32 12.82 12.95
N VAL A 311 -7.94 11.61 13.33
CA VAL A 311 -7.91 11.15 14.72
C VAL A 311 -6.47 10.77 15.03
N ILE A 312 -5.90 11.41 16.04
CA ILE A 312 -4.61 11.03 16.63
C ILE A 312 -4.95 10.50 18.02
N ASP A 313 -4.97 9.18 18.16
CA ASP A 313 -5.44 8.51 19.38
C ASP A 313 -4.35 7.60 19.97
N GLY A 314 -4.07 7.81 21.25
CA GLY A 314 -3.18 6.99 22.07
C GLY A 314 -3.94 6.19 23.13
N SER A 315 -5.23 5.91 22.93
CA SER A 315 -6.07 5.21 23.92
C SER A 315 -5.84 3.69 23.96
N SER A 316 -5.36 3.08 22.87
CA SER A 316 -5.10 1.63 22.78
C SER A 316 -3.87 1.17 23.57
N GLY A 317 -3.06 2.10 24.07
CA GLY A 317 -1.93 1.89 24.99
C GLY A 317 -1.39 3.24 25.43
N PRO A 318 -0.95 3.43 26.69
CA PRO A 318 -0.55 4.75 27.18
C PRO A 318 0.53 5.31 26.25
N PHE A 319 0.29 6.48 25.66
CA PHE A 319 1.36 7.21 24.99
C PHE A 319 2.43 7.55 26.03
N ILE A 320 3.55 6.83 25.99
CA ILE A 320 4.74 7.10 26.80
C ILE A 320 5.68 7.95 25.93
N GLY A 321 5.36 9.24 25.80
CA GLY A 321 6.25 10.19 25.16
C GLY A 321 7.53 10.38 25.99
N ALA A 322 8.66 10.57 25.32
CA ALA A 322 9.85 11.13 25.96
C ALA A 322 9.60 12.62 26.31
N GLU A 323 10.55 13.24 27.03
CA GLU A 323 10.50 14.69 27.28
C GLU A 323 10.37 15.46 25.95
N ASP A 324 9.47 16.45 25.91
CA ASP A 324 9.15 17.29 24.74
C ASP A 324 8.63 16.54 23.49
N VAL A 325 8.11 15.33 23.65
CA VAL A 325 7.46 14.58 22.56
C VAL A 325 5.94 14.54 22.76
N GLY A 326 5.19 14.97 21.74
CA GLY A 326 3.73 14.87 21.68
C GLY A 326 3.26 13.95 20.55
N MET A 327 2.00 13.50 20.62
CA MET A 327 1.36 12.73 19.54
C MET A 327 1.21 13.57 18.24
N LEU A 328 1.16 14.90 18.38
CA LEU A 328 1.31 15.85 17.30
C LEU A 328 2.51 16.74 17.63
N HIS A 329 3.54 16.71 16.79
CA HIS A 329 4.70 17.57 16.90
C HIS A 329 4.86 18.36 15.60
N LEU A 330 4.69 19.67 15.68
CA LEU A 330 4.91 20.61 14.58
C LEU A 330 6.20 21.36 14.87
N THR A 331 7.21 21.19 14.01
CA THR A 331 8.50 21.86 14.14
C THR A 331 8.91 22.50 12.83
N ASN A 332 9.61 23.63 12.92
CA ASN A 332 10.32 24.23 11.79
C ASN A 332 11.82 24.13 12.07
N ALA A 333 12.52 23.36 11.25
CA ALA A 333 13.97 23.18 11.37
C ALA A 333 14.77 24.38 10.86
N THR A 334 14.12 25.35 10.20
CA THR A 334 14.75 26.59 9.75
C THR A 334 14.56 27.71 10.78
N THR A 335 15.46 28.68 10.77
CA THR A 335 15.53 29.73 11.80
C THR A 335 14.36 30.71 11.76
N GLU A 336 13.62 30.81 10.64
CA GLU A 336 12.54 31.79 10.47
C GLU A 336 11.42 31.26 9.57
N LEU A 337 10.19 31.71 9.81
CA LEU A 337 9.11 31.60 8.83
C LEU A 337 9.32 32.70 7.77
N ALA A 338 9.62 32.31 6.53
CA ALA A 338 10.12 33.22 5.49
C ALA A 338 9.11 34.27 4.97
N HIS A 339 7.83 34.20 5.36
CA HIS A 339 6.76 35.06 4.85
C HIS A 339 5.95 35.70 5.98
N VAL A 340 5.48 36.93 5.75
CA VAL A 340 4.48 37.60 6.59
C VAL A 340 3.23 36.73 6.65
N ASP A 341 2.66 36.56 7.84
CA ASP A 341 1.48 35.72 8.12
C ASP A 341 1.67 34.21 7.96
N ALA A 342 2.90 33.72 7.76
CA ALA A 342 3.16 32.30 7.84
C ALA A 342 2.94 31.79 9.27
N SER A 343 2.41 30.57 9.39
CA SER A 343 2.09 29.92 10.65
C SER A 343 2.34 28.43 10.57
N LEU A 344 2.87 27.82 11.63
CA LEU A 344 3.01 26.36 11.70
C LEU A 344 1.66 25.65 11.89
N LEU A 345 0.73 26.31 12.59
CA LEU A 345 -0.64 25.87 12.75
C LEU A 345 -1.57 27.05 12.49
N ARG A 346 -2.46 26.89 11.51
CA ARG A 346 -3.53 27.84 11.19
C ARG A 346 -4.87 27.16 11.43
N VAL A 347 -5.66 27.70 12.35
CA VAL A 347 -7.02 27.21 12.63
C VAL A 347 -8.00 28.31 12.27
N GLU A 348 -8.77 28.07 11.21
CA GLU A 348 -9.76 29.03 10.72
C GLU A 348 -11.14 28.38 10.64
N SER A 349 -12.15 29.15 11.04
CA SER A 349 -13.53 28.83 10.71
C SER A 349 -14.16 30.07 10.11
N SER A 350 -14.77 29.90 8.94
CA SER A 350 -15.66 30.88 8.33
C SER A 350 -17.09 30.76 8.86
N MET A 351 -17.40 29.73 9.66
CA MET A 351 -18.74 29.45 10.15
C MET A 351 -19.02 30.17 11.47
N ARG A 352 -20.21 30.76 11.59
CA ARG A 352 -20.76 31.17 12.88
C ARG A 352 -21.38 29.95 13.57
N PRO A 353 -21.04 29.65 14.83
CA PRO A 353 -21.74 28.62 15.59
C PRO A 353 -23.26 28.89 15.56
N LYS A 354 -24.07 27.84 15.37
CA LYS A 354 -25.53 27.94 15.52
C LYS A 354 -25.83 28.45 16.93
N ALA A 355 -26.85 29.28 17.11
CA ALA A 355 -27.17 29.90 18.41
C ALA A 355 -27.34 28.91 19.57
N SER A 356 -27.63 27.64 19.30
CA SER A 356 -27.76 26.55 20.28
C SER A 356 -26.50 25.71 20.46
N ALA A 357 -25.40 26.00 19.76
CA ALA A 357 -24.16 25.22 19.78
C ALA A 357 -23.03 26.02 20.43
N MET A 358 -22.32 25.40 21.37
CA MET A 358 -21.03 25.91 21.84
C MET A 358 -20.00 25.58 20.77
N GLY A 359 -19.70 26.55 19.90
CA GLY A 359 -18.67 26.40 18.89
C GLY A 359 -17.32 26.87 19.43
N TYR A 360 -16.31 26.01 19.32
CA TYR A 360 -14.93 26.34 19.63
C TYR A 360 -14.08 26.13 18.38
N LEU A 361 -13.10 27.00 18.14
CA LEU A 361 -12.07 26.76 17.13
C LEU A 361 -11.05 25.72 17.59
N ALA A 362 -10.67 25.82 18.87
CA ALA A 362 -9.82 24.88 19.57
C ALA A 362 -10.35 24.71 20.99
N ARG A 363 -10.34 23.47 21.49
CA ARG A 363 -10.74 23.11 22.84
C ARG A 363 -9.65 22.22 23.44
N PHE A 364 -9.12 22.62 24.58
CA PHE A 364 -8.08 21.90 25.31
C PHE A 364 -8.64 21.48 26.66
N GLU A 365 -8.69 20.19 26.94
CA GLU A 365 -9.28 19.64 28.15
C GLU A 365 -8.32 18.66 28.80
N GLY A 366 -8.21 18.73 30.12
CA GLY A 366 -7.52 17.74 30.93
C GLY A 366 -8.51 17.15 31.93
N GLU A 367 -8.81 15.86 31.82
CA GLU A 367 -9.71 15.15 32.73
C GLU A 367 -8.97 14.46 33.89
N GLY A 368 -7.63 14.44 33.85
CA GLY A 368 -6.78 13.81 34.88
C GLY A 368 -6.50 14.72 36.08
N THR A 369 -6.10 14.11 37.20
CA THR A 369 -5.52 14.85 38.32
C THR A 369 -4.17 15.44 37.89
N ALA A 370 -4.14 16.75 37.66
CA ALA A 370 -2.93 17.45 37.31
C ALA A 370 -1.85 17.23 38.38
N ARG A 371 -0.65 16.84 37.96
CA ARG A 371 0.53 16.87 38.84
C ARG A 371 0.93 18.32 39.09
N ALA A 372 1.61 18.60 40.20
CA ALA A 372 2.13 19.94 40.48
C ALA A 372 2.98 20.45 39.30
N GLY A 373 2.68 21.64 38.80
CA GLY A 373 3.35 22.25 37.64
C GLY A 373 2.81 21.84 36.27
N ALA A 374 1.83 20.92 36.19
CA ALA A 374 1.18 20.59 34.92
C ALA A 374 0.22 21.71 34.50
N ALA A 375 0.25 22.05 33.21
CA ALA A 375 -0.69 22.98 32.58
C ALA A 375 -1.41 22.28 31.43
N ALA A 376 -2.70 22.53 31.25
CA ALA A 376 -3.45 22.03 30.10
C ALA A 376 -2.99 22.68 28.79
N VAL A 377 -2.60 23.97 28.88
CA VAL A 377 -2.01 24.74 27.78
C VAL A 377 -0.85 25.55 28.36
N ALA A 378 0.33 25.41 27.77
CA ALA A 378 1.48 26.26 28.05
C ALA A 378 1.87 27.01 26.77
N ILE A 379 2.05 28.33 26.88
CA ILE A 379 2.49 29.17 25.78
C ILE A 379 3.77 29.87 26.22
N THR A 380 4.86 29.55 25.54
CA THR A 380 6.18 30.07 25.88
C THR A 380 6.73 30.84 24.69
N ALA A 381 6.90 32.15 24.88
CA ALA A 381 7.74 33.01 24.06
C ALA A 381 9.19 32.87 24.54
N LYS A 382 10.12 32.49 23.65
CA LYS A 382 11.53 32.30 24.03
C LYS A 382 12.31 33.62 24.02
N ASP A 383 11.88 34.57 23.19
CA ASP A 383 12.40 35.93 23.19
C ASP A 383 11.45 36.87 23.94
N SER A 384 12.02 37.80 24.70
CA SER A 384 11.33 38.93 25.33
C SER A 384 10.47 39.79 24.40
N THR A 385 10.71 39.74 23.08
CA THR A 385 9.96 40.48 22.07
C THR A 385 8.75 39.72 21.52
N GLU A 386 8.67 38.41 21.76
CA GLU A 386 7.58 37.57 21.28
C GLU A 386 6.34 37.72 22.17
N VAL A 387 5.17 37.85 21.54
CA VAL A 387 3.89 37.85 22.24
C VAL A 387 3.42 36.41 22.39
N GLY A 388 3.35 35.89 23.61
CA GLY A 388 2.81 34.54 23.86
C GLY A 388 1.35 34.41 23.43
N LEU A 389 0.46 35.24 24.00
CA LEU A 389 -0.96 35.26 23.66
C LEU A 389 -1.38 36.66 23.22
N ASN A 390 -1.84 36.79 21.98
CA ASN A 390 -2.38 38.04 21.43
C ASN A 390 -3.89 37.90 21.19
N ILE A 391 -4.71 38.69 21.90
CA ILE A 391 -6.16 38.77 21.69
C ILE A 391 -6.45 40.16 21.12
N THR A 392 -6.54 40.25 19.79
CA THR A 392 -6.72 41.54 19.10
C THR A 392 -8.15 42.07 19.21
N ALA A 393 -9.13 41.18 19.32
CA ALA A 393 -10.53 41.53 19.51
C ALA A 393 -11.23 40.50 20.40
N GLY A 394 -12.24 40.94 21.14
CA GLY A 394 -12.98 40.10 22.10
C GLY A 394 -12.55 40.32 23.55
N GLN A 395 -13.04 39.45 24.42
CA GLN A 395 -12.75 39.50 25.87
C GLN A 395 -11.91 38.29 26.26
N PHE A 396 -10.89 38.51 27.09
CA PHE A 396 -10.25 37.43 27.84
C PHE A 396 -11.05 37.21 29.12
N VAL A 397 -11.74 36.07 29.21
CA VAL A 397 -12.57 35.73 30.36
C VAL A 397 -11.85 34.70 31.21
N VAL A 398 -11.64 35.03 32.49
CA VAL A 398 -11.14 34.08 33.50
C VAL A 398 -12.24 33.86 34.52
N ALA A 399 -12.81 32.65 34.55
CA ALA A 399 -13.91 32.31 35.46
C ALA A 399 -13.46 32.05 36.91
N GLY A 400 -12.15 31.91 37.15
CA GLY A 400 -11.55 31.66 38.46
C GLY A 400 -10.49 32.69 38.83
N THR A 401 -9.69 32.36 39.85
CA THR A 401 -8.53 33.19 40.23
C THR A 401 -7.45 33.14 39.16
N SER A 402 -6.82 34.27 38.90
CA SER A 402 -5.65 34.38 38.02
C SER A 402 -4.48 34.96 38.81
N THR A 403 -3.28 34.43 38.58
CA THR A 403 -2.04 34.98 39.15
C THR A 403 -1.21 35.57 38.01
N MET A 404 -0.96 36.87 38.06
CA MET A 404 -0.04 37.56 37.16
C MET A 404 1.18 38.00 37.97
N THR A 405 2.36 37.45 37.67
CA THR A 405 3.61 37.74 38.39
C THR A 405 4.42 38.89 37.78
N GLY A 406 4.15 39.23 36.51
CA GLY A 406 4.76 40.34 35.80
C GLY A 406 3.98 41.65 35.92
N ALA A 407 4.53 42.72 35.32
CA ALA A 407 3.83 44.00 35.25
C ALA A 407 2.55 43.88 34.42
N VAL A 408 1.44 44.40 34.94
CA VAL A 408 0.15 44.46 34.24
C VAL A 408 -0.07 45.88 33.76
N THR A 409 -0.07 46.08 32.43
CA THR A 409 -0.34 47.38 31.81
C THR A 409 -1.75 47.38 31.22
N CYS A 410 -2.61 48.26 31.73
CA CYS A 410 -3.99 48.41 31.26
C CYS A 410 -4.19 49.80 30.65
N ALA A 411 -4.37 49.89 29.33
CA ALA A 411 -4.53 51.16 28.64
C ALA A 411 -5.79 51.94 29.06
N ALA A 412 -6.88 51.24 29.35
CA ALA A 412 -8.16 51.82 29.80
C ALA A 412 -8.35 51.74 31.32
N GLY A 413 -7.30 51.41 32.08
CA GLY A 413 -7.36 51.18 33.52
C GLY A 413 -7.90 49.80 33.90
N VAL A 414 -7.99 49.56 35.21
CA VAL A 414 -8.57 48.34 35.80
C VAL A 414 -9.82 48.76 36.55
N GLN A 415 -10.93 48.07 36.28
CA GLN A 415 -12.18 48.27 36.99
C GLN A 415 -12.48 47.03 37.84
N SER A 416 -12.68 47.26 39.14
CA SER A 416 -13.20 46.24 40.04
C SER A 416 -14.73 46.36 40.13
N ALA A 417 -15.42 45.22 40.20
CA ALA A 417 -16.85 45.22 40.43
C ALA A 417 -17.16 45.79 41.82
N ALA A 418 -18.15 46.68 41.91
CA ALA A 418 -18.60 47.21 43.18
C ALA A 418 -19.35 46.13 43.97
N VAL A 419 -18.99 45.93 45.23
CA VAL A 419 -19.68 45.01 46.14
C VAL A 419 -20.47 45.82 47.16
N ALA A 420 -21.77 45.54 47.29
CA ALA A 420 -22.59 46.14 48.33
C ALA A 420 -22.35 45.43 49.67
N ARG A 421 -22.10 46.21 50.72
CA ARG A 421 -21.96 45.69 52.10
C ARG A 421 -22.94 46.44 53.01
N ALA A 422 -23.64 45.69 53.85
CA ALA A 422 -24.57 46.26 54.81
C ALA A 422 -23.94 46.20 56.20
N ALA A 423 -23.61 47.38 56.73
CA ALA A 423 -23.01 47.54 58.05
C ALA A 423 -23.93 46.91 59.12
N THR A 424 -23.34 46.24 60.10
CA THR A 424 -24.09 45.62 61.22
C THR A 424 -23.55 46.13 62.54
N LEU A 425 -24.37 46.18 63.59
CA LEU A 425 -23.91 46.65 64.92
C LEU A 425 -22.73 45.83 65.48
N ALA A 426 -22.59 44.57 65.04
CA ALA A 426 -21.49 43.71 65.46
C ALA A 426 -20.27 43.77 64.52
N GLY A 427 -20.44 44.27 63.29
CA GLY A 427 -19.41 44.25 62.23
C GLY A 427 -19.19 42.87 61.62
N ASP A 428 -20.16 41.96 61.75
CA ASP A 428 -20.11 40.60 61.22
C ASP A 428 -21.07 40.40 60.02
N GLY A 429 -21.06 39.19 59.44
CA GLY A 429 -21.96 38.80 58.36
C GLY A 429 -21.85 39.71 57.12
N THR A 430 -22.92 40.44 56.81
CA THR A 430 -22.98 41.35 55.64
C THR A 430 -22.09 42.58 55.78
N GLY A 431 -21.65 42.91 57.00
CA GLY A 431 -20.77 44.03 57.29
C GLY A 431 -19.29 43.72 57.05
N VAL A 432 -18.94 42.45 56.80
CA VAL A 432 -17.55 42.04 56.53
C VAL A 432 -17.24 42.21 55.06
N ILE A 433 -16.18 42.95 54.76
CA ILE A 433 -15.58 43.04 53.43
C ILE A 433 -14.75 41.77 53.19
N GLY A 434 -15.00 41.10 52.06
CA GLY A 434 -14.29 39.88 51.69
C GLY A 434 -12.85 40.15 51.23
N ASP A 435 -11.95 39.18 51.41
CA ASP A 435 -10.60 39.27 50.87
C ASP A 435 -10.63 39.42 49.33
N GLY A 436 -9.84 40.35 48.80
CA GLY A 436 -9.78 40.66 47.36
C GLY A 436 -10.82 41.67 46.86
N GLU A 437 -11.76 42.11 47.71
CA GLU A 437 -12.69 43.18 47.36
C GLU A 437 -12.01 44.54 47.49
N SER A 438 -12.06 45.35 46.44
CA SER A 438 -11.40 46.66 46.39
C SER A 438 -12.38 47.83 46.31
N TRP A 439 -13.62 47.63 45.88
CA TRP A 439 -14.64 48.67 45.80
C TRP A 439 -15.91 48.26 46.54
N ILE A 440 -16.21 48.97 47.62
CA ILE A 440 -17.33 48.70 48.52
C ILE A 440 -18.32 49.85 48.46
N THR A 441 -19.59 49.52 48.30
CA THR A 441 -20.71 50.43 48.58
C THR A 441 -21.33 50.03 49.91
N ALA A 442 -20.95 50.75 50.96
CA ALA A 442 -21.42 50.51 52.31
C ALA A 442 -22.79 51.18 52.51
N THR A 443 -23.72 50.41 53.05
CA THR A 443 -25.06 50.88 53.45
C THR A 443 -25.22 50.65 54.95
N ALA A 444 -25.83 51.60 55.65
CA ALA A 444 -26.03 51.51 57.09
C ALA A 444 -27.41 52.03 57.51
N SER A 445 -28.01 51.38 58.50
CA SER A 445 -29.26 51.84 59.12
C SER A 445 -29.05 52.75 60.32
N ASP A 446 -27.84 52.75 60.89
CA ASP A 446 -27.45 53.47 62.10
C ASP A 446 -25.98 53.89 61.99
N ALA A 447 -25.62 55.01 62.60
CA ALA A 447 -24.24 55.52 62.61
C ALA A 447 -23.29 54.61 63.41
N ASP A 448 -23.80 53.88 64.40
CA ASP A 448 -23.05 52.92 65.21
C ASP A 448 -22.92 51.53 64.54
N ALA A 449 -23.48 51.36 63.33
CA ALA A 449 -23.29 50.13 62.56
C ALA A 449 -21.87 50.06 62.00
N ILE A 450 -21.33 48.85 61.86
CA ILE A 450 -19.92 48.61 61.60
C ILE A 450 -19.74 47.90 60.25
N ILE A 451 -18.80 48.42 59.47
CA ILE A 451 -18.17 47.72 58.36
C ILE A 451 -16.79 47.22 58.82
N THR A 452 -16.49 45.95 58.57
CA THR A 452 -15.23 45.33 58.96
C THR A 452 -14.33 45.11 57.74
N LEU A 453 -13.10 45.60 57.81
CA LEU A 453 -12.07 45.42 56.78
C LEU A 453 -11.68 43.94 56.62
N PRO A 454 -11.18 43.53 55.43
CA PRO A 454 -10.71 42.18 55.21
C PRO A 454 -9.42 41.88 55.99
N THR A 455 -8.91 40.65 55.87
CA THR A 455 -7.62 40.28 56.46
C THR A 455 -6.52 41.20 55.89
N PRO A 456 -5.67 41.84 56.72
CA PRO A 456 -4.63 42.74 56.23
C PRO A 456 -3.66 42.00 55.30
N THR A 457 -3.62 42.44 54.04
CA THR A 457 -2.65 41.98 53.04
C THR A 457 -1.88 43.19 52.52
N PRO A 458 -0.57 43.33 52.80
CA PRO A 458 0.22 44.49 52.42
C PRO A 458 0.06 44.86 50.94
N GLY A 459 -0.19 46.14 50.67
CA GLY A 459 -0.43 46.67 49.33
C GLY A 459 -1.90 46.68 48.90
N ASN A 460 -2.80 45.98 49.61
CA ASN A 460 -4.23 46.05 49.32
C ASN A 460 -4.79 47.44 49.62
N ILE A 461 -5.70 47.88 48.75
CA ILE A 461 -6.42 49.14 48.86
C ILE A 461 -7.90 48.84 48.77
N VAL A 462 -8.68 49.31 49.76
CA VAL A 462 -10.14 49.21 49.76
C VAL A 462 -10.73 50.61 49.67
N TYR A 463 -11.51 50.85 48.62
CA TYR A 463 -12.33 52.04 48.43
C TYR A 463 -13.72 51.78 49.00
N ILE A 464 -14.14 52.58 49.97
CA ILE A 464 -15.41 52.42 50.67
C ILE A 464 -16.23 53.68 50.47
N PHE A 465 -17.29 53.58 49.66
CA PHE A 465 -18.29 54.62 49.52
C PHE A 465 -19.43 54.34 50.50
N THR A 466 -19.60 55.19 51.50
CA THR A 466 -20.68 55.12 52.47
C THR A 466 -21.87 55.93 51.96
N ASP A 467 -23.06 55.34 51.90
CA ASP A 467 -24.22 55.89 51.19
C ASP A 467 -24.94 57.07 51.90
N ALA A 468 -26.13 56.86 52.45
CA ALA A 468 -26.99 57.89 53.04
C ALA A 468 -26.78 58.02 54.57
N THR A 469 -26.42 56.94 55.26
CA THR A 469 -26.15 56.94 56.70
C THR A 469 -24.67 56.65 56.92
N GLY A 470 -24.02 57.39 57.83
CA GLY A 470 -22.66 57.07 58.26
C GLY A 470 -22.59 55.70 58.94
N CYS A 471 -21.38 55.18 59.14
CA CYS A 471 -21.13 53.94 59.86
C CYS A 471 -19.72 53.97 60.46
N GLU A 472 -19.40 53.04 61.34
CA GLU A 472 -18.05 52.83 61.86
C GLU A 472 -17.27 51.84 60.99
N LEU A 473 -15.95 52.02 60.93
CA LEU A 473 -15.00 51.12 60.29
C LEU A 473 -14.19 50.39 61.36
N ARG A 474 -14.15 49.06 61.29
CA ARG A 474 -13.35 48.22 62.20
C ARG A 474 -12.39 47.34 61.41
N SER A 475 -11.24 47.00 61.97
CA SER A 475 -10.36 46.00 61.36
C SER A 475 -10.85 44.58 61.65
N SER A 476 -10.38 43.59 60.89
CA SER A 476 -10.75 42.18 61.09
C SER A 476 -10.36 41.61 62.46
N ALA A 477 -9.37 42.22 63.12
CA ALA A 477 -8.93 41.88 64.48
C ALA A 477 -8.53 43.17 65.24
N PRO A 478 -9.49 43.93 65.78
CA PRO A 478 -9.24 45.30 66.27
C PRO A 478 -8.24 45.38 67.42
N ALA A 479 -8.06 44.31 68.19
CA ALA A 479 -7.05 44.21 69.24
C ALA A 479 -5.60 44.13 68.72
N THR A 480 -5.37 43.67 67.49
CA THR A 480 -4.03 43.40 66.94
C THR A 480 -3.77 44.06 65.58
N VAL A 481 -4.81 44.52 64.90
CA VAL A 481 -4.73 45.20 63.60
C VAL A 481 -5.18 46.63 63.78
N ALA A 482 -4.24 47.56 63.64
CA ALA A 482 -4.48 48.97 63.85
C ALA A 482 -5.12 49.64 62.62
N ILE A 483 -5.97 50.64 62.86
CA ILE A 483 -6.40 51.63 61.85
C ILE A 483 -5.78 52.96 62.25
N ASN A 484 -5.03 53.60 61.34
CA ASN A 484 -4.33 54.88 61.62
C ASN A 484 -3.45 54.83 62.89
N GLY A 485 -2.88 53.67 63.21
CA GLY A 485 -2.01 53.46 64.38
C GLY A 485 -2.72 53.15 65.71
N GLY A 486 -4.06 53.13 65.75
CA GLY A 486 -4.83 52.72 66.93
C GLY A 486 -5.28 51.26 66.85
N ALA A 487 -4.96 50.45 67.86
CA ALA A 487 -5.47 49.09 68.06
C ALA A 487 -5.99 48.91 69.50
N ALA A 488 -7.22 48.41 69.63
CA ALA A 488 -7.89 48.08 70.89
C ALA A 488 -9.08 47.18 70.57
N ALA A 489 -9.60 46.41 71.54
CA ALA A 489 -10.71 45.47 71.29
C ALA A 489 -11.97 46.10 70.66
N SER A 490 -12.14 47.41 70.81
CA SER A 490 -13.24 48.21 70.26
C SER A 490 -12.72 49.43 69.47
N ALA A 491 -11.52 49.35 68.88
CA ALA A 491 -11.01 50.42 68.04
C ALA A 491 -11.78 50.49 66.72
N GLU A 492 -12.33 51.67 66.45
CA GLU A 492 -13.18 51.98 65.29
C GLU A 492 -12.80 53.36 64.72
N ALA A 493 -13.17 53.60 63.46
CA ALA A 493 -13.05 54.89 62.81
C ALA A 493 -14.36 55.26 62.11
N ALA A 494 -14.90 56.43 62.44
CA ALA A 494 -16.15 56.90 61.87
C ALA A 494 -16.04 57.20 60.37
N LEU A 495 -16.98 56.68 59.60
CA LEU A 495 -17.19 56.96 58.18
C LEU A 495 -18.43 57.86 58.01
N GLY A 496 -18.24 59.04 57.44
CA GLY A 496 -19.33 59.97 57.17
C GLY A 496 -20.26 59.48 56.06
N ALA A 497 -21.55 59.85 56.14
CA ALA A 497 -22.49 59.65 55.05
C ALA A 497 -22.02 60.34 53.75
N SER A 498 -22.26 59.70 52.61
CA SER A 498 -21.93 60.19 51.27
C SER A 498 -20.45 60.53 51.07
N THR A 499 -19.56 59.76 51.73
CA THR A 499 -18.12 59.94 51.63
C THR A 499 -17.45 58.74 50.97
N LEU A 500 -16.38 59.00 50.21
CA LEU A 500 -15.46 57.99 49.73
C LEU A 500 -14.25 57.94 50.65
N ASN A 501 -14.06 56.82 51.31
CA ASN A 501 -12.92 56.53 52.16
C ASN A 501 -12.01 55.52 51.46
N ARG A 502 -10.72 55.57 51.78
CA ARG A 502 -9.72 54.66 51.21
C ARG A 502 -8.83 54.12 52.32
N ALA A 503 -8.94 52.81 52.57
CA ALA A 503 -8.11 52.10 53.54
C ALA A 503 -6.91 51.48 52.82
N PHE A 504 -5.71 51.63 53.39
CA PHE A 504 -4.46 51.19 52.77
C PHE A 504 -3.72 50.22 53.68
N CYS A 505 -3.65 48.95 53.29
CA CYS A 505 -2.90 47.99 54.07
C CYS A 505 -1.40 48.22 53.91
N THR A 506 -0.75 48.75 54.93
CA THR A 506 0.70 49.04 54.91
C THR A 506 1.53 47.89 55.49
N SER A 507 0.93 47.04 56.32
CA SER A 507 1.55 45.85 56.91
C SER A 507 0.51 44.77 57.21
N ALA A 508 0.94 43.58 57.64
CA ALA A 508 0.03 42.51 58.07
C ALA A 508 -0.80 42.85 59.33
N THR A 509 -0.53 43.99 59.98
CA THR A 509 -1.20 44.43 61.22
C THR A 509 -1.62 45.90 61.18
N THR A 510 -1.66 46.55 60.01
CA THR A 510 -1.97 47.99 59.91
C THR A 510 -2.68 48.35 58.62
N TRP A 511 -3.82 49.04 58.78
CA TRP A 511 -4.62 49.67 57.74
C TRP A 511 -4.57 51.20 57.79
#